data_AF-A0A1G1G4A3-F1
#
_entry.id   AF-A0A1G1G4A3-F1
#
_cell.length_a   1.000
_cell.length_b   1.000
_cell.length_c   1.000
_cell.angle_alpha   90.00
_cell.angle_beta   90.00
_cell.angle_gamma   90.00
#
_symmetry.space_group_name_H-M   'P 1'
#
loop_
_entity.id
_entity.type
_entity.pdbx_description
1 polymer ?
#
loop_
_entity_poly.entity_id
_entity_poly.type
_entity_poly.pdbx_seq_one_letter_code
_entity_poly.pdbx_strand_id
1 'polypeptide(L)'
;MSKEISNQLLETKYLVDYSIRTQGFNRAVASLLSTEMYFRRSVHRLIEYIGWVIFGLVCPHKLYRLSVGMAQIQLRHWRDLGFIRSMSPTVENLRLITDPTTNYMACRKYLVARGYTTGISSNELARLYTGSARKYYVSVLAKAETMWDKSPNKGIETDAE
;
A
#
# COMPACT_ATOMS: atom_id res chain seq x y z
N MET A 1 -5.02 21.46 10.03
CA MET A 1 -4.78 20.47 8.95
C MET A 1 -3.37 19.87 8.97
N SER A 2 -2.29 20.66 9.05
CA SER A 2 -0.90 20.13 9.01
C SER A 2 -0.57 19.13 10.13
N LYS A 3 -0.94 19.42 11.40
CA LYS A 3 -0.62 18.56 12.55
C LYS A 3 -1.30 17.18 12.52
N GLU A 4 -2.56 17.10 12.09
CA GLU A 4 -3.31 15.85 12.05
C GLU A 4 -2.76 14.88 11.00
N ILE A 5 -2.35 15.41 9.83
CA ILE A 5 -1.68 14.63 8.79
C ILE A 5 -0.37 14.06 9.34
N SER A 6 0.44 14.86 10.03
CA SER A 6 1.72 14.40 10.59
C SER A 6 1.54 13.27 11.61
N ASN A 7 0.55 13.36 12.51
CA ASN A 7 0.33 12.32 13.51
C ASN A 7 -0.09 10.98 12.88
N GLN A 8 -0.96 11.00 11.87
CA GLN A 8 -1.40 9.77 11.18
C GLN A 8 -0.28 9.12 10.37
N LEU A 9 0.57 9.94 9.74
CA LEU A 9 1.74 9.42 9.01
C LEU A 9 2.79 8.84 9.98
N LEU A 10 2.92 9.38 11.20
CA LEU A 10 3.80 8.84 12.24
C LEU A 10 3.34 7.46 12.76
N GLU A 11 2.05 7.25 12.99
CA GLU A 11 1.53 5.93 13.37
C GLU A 11 1.81 4.88 12.28
N THR A 12 1.64 5.28 11.02
CA THR A 12 1.96 4.43 9.87
C THR A 12 3.43 4.04 9.84
N LYS A 13 4.32 4.98 10.17
CA LYS A 13 5.76 4.76 10.19
C LYS A 13 6.15 3.55 11.04
N TYR A 14 5.59 3.41 12.24
CA TYR A 14 5.89 2.30 13.13
C TYR A 14 5.51 0.93 12.56
N LEU A 15 4.37 0.84 11.88
CA LEU A 15 3.89 -0.41 11.27
C LEU A 15 4.76 -0.83 10.08
N VAL A 16 5.29 0.14 9.33
CA VAL A 16 6.12 -0.14 8.15
C VAL A 16 7.58 -0.43 8.56
N ASP A 17 8.13 0.24 9.58
CA ASP A 17 9.53 0.10 10.02
C ASP A 17 9.94 -1.34 10.38
N TYR A 18 9.02 -2.17 10.90
CA TYR A 18 9.30 -3.58 11.18
C TYR A 18 9.53 -4.40 9.90
N SER A 19 8.71 -4.18 8.88
CA SER A 19 8.82 -4.89 7.58
C SER A 19 10.05 -4.48 6.78
N ILE A 20 10.49 -3.23 6.92
CA ILE A 20 11.61 -2.62 6.20
C ILE A 20 12.94 -3.32 6.51
N ARG A 21 13.15 -3.76 7.76
CA ARG A 21 14.44 -4.32 8.22
C ARG A 21 14.84 -5.64 7.54
N THR A 22 13.92 -6.32 6.87
CA THR A 22 14.17 -7.69 6.34
C THR A 22 14.25 -7.76 4.82
N GLN A 23 13.72 -6.76 4.09
CA GLN A 23 13.50 -6.85 2.64
C GLN A 23 14.14 -5.70 1.86
N GLY A 24 14.81 -4.77 2.55
CA GLY A 24 15.36 -3.54 1.98
C GLY A 24 14.31 -2.42 1.93
N PHE A 25 14.72 -1.22 2.35
CA PHE A 25 13.85 -0.05 2.37
C PHE A 25 13.66 0.53 0.96
N ASN A 26 12.43 0.52 0.49
CA ASN A 26 11.97 1.31 -0.65
C ASN A 26 11.08 2.47 -0.17
N ARG A 27 11.59 3.69 -0.31
CA ARG A 27 10.92 4.94 0.09
C ARG A 27 9.61 5.19 -0.66
N ALA A 28 9.53 4.88 -1.94
CA ALA A 28 8.32 5.09 -2.74
C ALA A 28 7.17 4.22 -2.22
N VAL A 29 7.46 2.95 -1.91
CA VAL A 29 6.50 2.01 -1.33
C VAL A 29 6.00 2.52 0.04
N ALA A 30 6.92 2.91 0.93
CA ALA A 30 6.56 3.41 2.26
C ALA A 30 5.68 4.69 2.19
N SER A 31 6.00 5.58 1.25
CA SER A 31 5.26 6.82 1.02
C SER A 31 3.85 6.54 0.47
N LEU A 32 3.71 5.59 -0.46
CA LEU A 32 2.41 5.15 -0.97
C LEU A 32 1.55 4.52 0.13
N LEU A 33 2.10 3.60 0.93
CA LEU A 33 1.35 2.99 2.04
C LEU A 33 0.86 4.04 3.05
N SER A 34 1.71 5.02 3.35
CA SER A 34 1.35 6.12 4.25
C SER A 34 0.25 7.00 3.65
N THR A 35 0.31 7.23 2.34
CA THR A 35 -0.72 7.96 1.59
C THR A 35 -2.05 7.20 1.59
N GLU A 36 -2.04 5.89 1.34
CA GLU A 36 -3.25 5.06 1.38
C GLU A 36 -3.84 4.97 2.79
N MET A 37 -3.01 4.87 3.83
CA MET A 37 -3.48 4.92 5.22
C MET A 37 -4.17 6.22 5.58
N TYR A 38 -3.68 7.35 5.05
CA TYR A 38 -4.33 8.64 5.23
C TYR A 38 -5.74 8.69 4.62
N PHE A 39 -5.89 8.21 3.37
CA PHE A 39 -7.18 8.22 2.67
C PHE A 39 -8.14 7.11 3.11
N ARG A 40 -7.61 5.99 3.62
CA ARG A 40 -8.37 4.79 3.99
C ARG A 40 -8.10 4.40 5.43
N ARG A 41 -8.78 5.12 6.33
CA ARG A 41 -8.79 4.87 7.79
C ARG A 41 -9.29 3.46 8.12
N SER A 42 -8.97 2.96 9.30
CA SER A 42 -9.27 1.59 9.77
C SER A 42 -10.74 1.19 9.62
N VAL A 43 -11.68 2.11 9.86
CA VAL A 43 -13.13 1.83 9.69
C VAL A 43 -13.48 1.53 8.24
N HIS A 44 -12.91 2.25 7.27
CA HIS A 44 -13.16 1.98 5.85
C HIS A 44 -12.60 0.62 5.44
N ARG A 45 -11.45 0.22 5.99
CA ARG A 45 -10.87 -1.10 5.76
C ARG A 45 -11.72 -2.22 6.33
N LEU A 46 -12.31 -2.01 7.52
CA LEU A 46 -13.25 -2.96 8.08
C LEU A 46 -14.46 -3.15 7.15
N ILE A 47 -15.01 -2.06 6.59
CA ILE A 47 -16.09 -2.12 5.61
C ILE A 47 -15.65 -2.84 4.34
N GLU A 48 -14.41 -2.62 3.86
CA GLU A 48 -13.85 -3.34 2.70
C GLU A 48 -13.78 -4.84 2.95
N TYR A 49 -13.35 -5.27 4.14
CA TYR A 49 -13.27 -6.70 4.50
C TYR A 49 -14.65 -7.34 4.66
N ILE A 50 -15.61 -6.64 5.26
CA ILE A 50 -17.00 -7.10 5.33
C ILE A 50 -17.58 -7.19 3.91
N GLY A 51 -17.35 -6.16 3.08
CA GLY A 51 -17.76 -6.12 1.69
C GLY A 51 -17.14 -7.26 0.88
N TRP A 52 -15.89 -7.61 1.12
CA TRP A 52 -15.22 -8.75 0.50
C TRP A 52 -15.95 -10.06 0.80
N VAL A 53 -16.34 -10.30 2.06
CA VAL A 53 -17.11 -11.48 2.45
C VAL A 53 -18.47 -11.50 1.73
N ILE A 54 -19.22 -10.39 1.80
CA ILE A 54 -20.56 -10.29 1.19
C ILE A 54 -20.49 -10.48 -0.32
N PHE A 55 -19.55 -9.81 -1.01
CA PHE A 55 -19.40 -9.96 -2.45
C PHE A 55 -18.90 -11.35 -2.84
N GLY A 56 -18.09 -12.01 -2.01
CA GLY A 56 -17.68 -13.39 -2.23
C GLY A 56 -18.86 -14.37 -2.25
N LEU A 57 -19.88 -14.12 -1.44
CA LEU A 57 -21.09 -14.95 -1.38
C LEU A 57 -22.11 -14.61 -2.47
N VAL A 58 -22.37 -13.33 -2.69
CA VAL A 58 -23.52 -12.88 -3.53
C VAL A 58 -23.12 -12.56 -4.97
N CYS A 59 -21.92 -12.01 -5.19
CA CYS A 59 -21.48 -11.51 -6.49
C CYS A 59 -19.98 -11.73 -6.67
N PRO A 60 -19.49 -12.98 -6.77
CA PRO A 60 -18.05 -13.28 -6.80
C PRO A 60 -17.34 -12.61 -7.98
N HIS A 61 -18.05 -12.38 -9.08
CA HIS A 61 -17.55 -11.64 -10.22
C HIS A 61 -17.26 -10.16 -9.91
N LYS A 62 -17.67 -9.56 -8.79
CA LYS A 62 -17.29 -8.16 -8.46
C LYS A 62 -15.95 -8.08 -7.72
N LEU A 63 -15.44 -9.20 -7.21
CA LEU A 63 -14.21 -9.23 -6.42
C LEU A 63 -12.98 -8.74 -7.21
N TYR A 64 -12.94 -8.92 -8.53
CA TYR A 64 -11.78 -8.48 -9.34
C TYR A 64 -11.54 -6.95 -9.33
N ARG A 65 -12.51 -6.16 -8.89
CA ARG A 65 -12.41 -4.69 -8.78
C ARG A 65 -12.21 -4.21 -7.34
N LEU A 66 -12.37 -5.07 -6.35
CA LEU A 66 -12.29 -4.67 -4.95
C LEU A 66 -10.83 -4.46 -4.55
N SER A 67 -10.51 -3.25 -4.11
CA SER A 67 -9.25 -2.90 -3.48
C SER A 67 -9.30 -3.20 -1.99
N VAL A 68 -8.26 -3.84 -1.46
CA VAL A 68 -8.17 -4.24 -0.04
C VAL A 68 -6.76 -4.08 0.50
N GLY A 69 -6.64 -4.12 1.82
CA GLY A 69 -5.38 -4.08 2.54
C GLY A 69 -4.85 -2.65 2.73
N MET A 70 -3.70 -2.54 3.38
CA MET A 70 -3.01 -1.26 3.56
C MET A 70 -2.58 -0.65 2.23
N ALA A 71 -2.19 -1.49 1.28
CA ALA A 71 -1.81 -1.08 -0.06
C ALA A 71 -3.02 -0.73 -0.94
N GLN A 72 -4.26 -1.08 -0.57
CA GLN A 72 -5.43 -0.78 -1.42
C GLN A 72 -5.30 -1.33 -2.85
N ILE A 73 -4.59 -2.45 -3.01
CA ILE A 73 -4.41 -3.14 -4.29
C ILE A 73 -5.66 -3.99 -4.56
N GLN A 74 -6.06 -4.08 -5.83
CA GLN A 74 -7.21 -4.87 -6.25
C GLN A 74 -6.95 -6.38 -6.02
N LEU A 75 -7.94 -7.12 -5.52
CA LEU A 75 -7.81 -8.56 -5.21
C LEU A 75 -7.26 -9.41 -6.37
N ARG A 76 -7.59 -9.07 -7.62
CA ARG A 76 -7.01 -9.76 -8.78
C ARG A 76 -5.48 -9.65 -8.80
N HIS A 77 -4.95 -8.47 -8.49
CA HIS A 77 -3.52 -8.23 -8.49
C HIS A 77 -2.83 -8.88 -7.29
N TRP A 78 -3.50 -8.99 -6.13
CA TRP A 78 -3.00 -9.81 -5.02
C TRP A 78 -2.78 -11.27 -5.45
N ARG A 79 -3.75 -11.85 -6.18
CA ARG A 79 -3.65 -13.21 -6.72
C ARG A 79 -2.58 -13.30 -7.81
N ASP A 80 -2.61 -12.39 -8.79
CA ASP A 80 -1.69 -12.42 -9.94
C ASP A 80 -0.22 -12.22 -9.51
N LEU A 81 0.03 -11.48 -8.42
CA LEU A 81 1.35 -11.32 -7.80
C LEU A 81 1.76 -12.48 -6.89
N GLY A 82 0.88 -13.47 -6.68
CA GLY A 82 1.16 -14.69 -5.91
C GLY A 82 1.07 -14.55 -4.38
N PHE A 83 0.45 -13.49 -3.86
CA PHE A 83 0.30 -13.30 -2.41
C PHE A 83 -0.90 -14.03 -1.82
N ILE A 84 -1.93 -14.32 -2.63
CA ILE A 84 -3.09 -15.11 -2.24
C ILE A 84 -3.38 -16.16 -3.30
N ARG A 85 -3.87 -17.34 -2.90
CA ARG A 85 -4.16 -18.45 -3.82
C ARG A 85 -5.42 -18.22 -4.65
N SER A 86 -6.39 -17.51 -4.09
CA SER A 86 -7.67 -17.18 -4.71
C SER A 86 -8.17 -15.84 -4.19
N MET A 87 -9.15 -15.24 -4.89
CA MET A 87 -9.81 -14.02 -4.41
C MET A 87 -10.87 -14.30 -3.34
N SER A 88 -11.07 -15.56 -2.92
CA SER A 88 -12.08 -15.92 -1.94
C SER A 88 -11.69 -15.42 -0.53
N PRO A 89 -12.66 -14.98 0.29
CA PRO A 89 -12.41 -14.46 1.64
C PRO A 89 -12.16 -15.60 2.64
N THR A 90 -11.00 -16.27 2.53
CA THR A 90 -10.56 -17.28 3.49
C THR A 90 -9.82 -16.61 4.66
N VAL A 91 -9.78 -17.30 5.82
CA VAL A 91 -9.02 -16.81 6.99
C VAL A 91 -7.53 -16.62 6.65
N GLU A 92 -6.96 -17.53 5.85
CA GLU A 92 -5.57 -17.43 5.36
C GLU A 92 -5.36 -16.18 4.51
N ASN A 93 -6.22 -15.93 3.52
CA ASN A 93 -6.11 -14.74 2.66
C ASN A 93 -6.33 -13.46 3.46
N LEU A 94 -7.27 -13.45 4.42
CA LEU A 94 -7.50 -12.30 5.28
C LEU A 94 -6.25 -11.99 6.11
N ARG A 95 -5.64 -13.01 6.74
CA ARG A 95 -4.39 -12.85 7.51
C ARG A 95 -3.30 -12.20 6.66
N LEU A 96 -3.08 -12.69 5.45
CA LEU A 96 -2.08 -12.16 4.51
C LEU A 96 -2.40 -10.72 4.09
N ILE A 97 -3.65 -10.41 3.75
CA ILE A 97 -4.05 -9.06 3.32
C ILE A 97 -4.03 -8.04 4.48
N THR A 98 -4.17 -8.49 5.72
CA THR A 98 -4.06 -7.61 6.90
C THR A 98 -2.62 -7.44 7.40
N ASP A 99 -1.70 -8.31 6.99
CA ASP A 99 -0.31 -8.27 7.44
C ASP A 99 0.46 -7.09 6.79
N PRO A 100 1.05 -6.16 7.58
CA PRO A 100 1.75 -5.00 7.05
C PRO A 100 2.93 -5.36 6.14
N THR A 101 3.69 -6.42 6.49
CA THR A 101 4.84 -6.87 5.69
C THR A 101 4.40 -7.37 4.32
N THR A 102 3.33 -8.16 4.27
CA THR A 102 2.76 -8.66 3.02
C THR A 102 2.22 -7.51 2.17
N ASN A 103 1.59 -6.49 2.77
CA ASN A 103 1.15 -5.28 2.04
C ASN A 103 2.32 -4.51 1.45
N TYR A 104 3.40 -4.35 2.21
CA TYR A 104 4.63 -3.72 1.73
C TYR A 104 5.19 -4.45 0.52
N MET A 105 5.31 -5.77 0.62
CA MET A 105 5.81 -6.62 -0.47
C MET A 105 4.88 -6.62 -1.69
N ALA A 106 3.57 -6.64 -1.47
CA ALA A 106 2.57 -6.55 -2.53
C ALA A 106 2.66 -5.22 -3.28
N CYS A 107 2.77 -4.11 -2.55
CA CYS A 107 2.96 -2.79 -3.15
C CYS A 107 4.27 -2.70 -3.94
N ARG A 108 5.37 -3.19 -3.38
CA ARG A 108 6.66 -3.23 -4.09
C ARG A 108 6.58 -4.05 -5.38
N LYS A 109 6.09 -5.30 -5.32
CA LYS A 109 5.96 -6.15 -6.52
C LYS A 109 4.99 -5.55 -7.54
N TYR A 110 3.90 -4.92 -7.07
CA TYR A 110 2.94 -4.24 -7.94
C TYR A 110 3.60 -3.08 -8.71
N LEU A 111 4.40 -2.26 -8.05
CA LEU A 111 5.14 -1.17 -8.70
C LEU A 111 6.15 -1.70 -9.73
N VAL A 112 6.92 -2.72 -9.37
CA VAL A 112 7.87 -3.37 -10.30
C VAL A 112 7.14 -3.92 -11.53
N ALA A 113 6.02 -4.63 -11.33
CA ALA A 113 5.20 -5.16 -12.42
C ALA A 113 4.58 -4.07 -13.32
N ARG A 114 4.53 -2.82 -12.84
CA ARG A 114 4.08 -1.66 -13.60
C ARG A 114 5.20 -0.89 -14.29
N GLY A 115 6.46 -1.29 -14.12
CA GLY A 115 7.62 -0.61 -14.70
C GLY A 115 8.14 0.55 -13.86
N TYR A 116 7.99 0.47 -12.53
CA TYR A 116 8.60 1.44 -11.62
C TYR A 116 10.13 1.48 -11.77
N THR A 117 10.67 2.68 -11.90
CA THR A 117 12.11 2.97 -11.81
C THR A 117 12.38 3.92 -10.64
N THR A 118 13.56 3.81 -10.05
CA THR A 118 14.00 4.71 -8.98
C THR A 118 14.13 6.14 -9.50
N GLY A 119 13.78 7.13 -8.67
CA GLY A 119 13.95 8.56 -9.00
C GLY A 119 12.79 9.22 -9.76
N ILE A 120 11.70 8.51 -10.07
CA ILE A 120 10.51 9.13 -10.68
C ILE A 120 9.86 10.15 -9.74
N SER A 121 9.17 11.13 -10.31
CA SER A 121 8.44 12.15 -9.55
C SER A 121 7.22 11.57 -8.83
N SER A 122 6.73 12.23 -7.76
CA SER A 122 5.50 11.82 -7.07
C SER A 122 4.27 11.84 -8.00
N ASN A 123 4.29 12.65 -9.07
CA ASN A 123 3.23 12.68 -10.08
C ASN A 123 3.24 11.37 -10.88
N GLU A 124 4.40 10.97 -11.40
CA GLU A 124 4.57 9.73 -12.14
C GLU A 124 4.28 8.51 -11.26
N LEU A 125 4.76 8.51 -10.02
CA LEU A 125 4.47 7.45 -9.05
C LEU A 125 2.97 7.31 -8.80
N ALA A 126 2.24 8.42 -8.62
CA ALA A 126 0.79 8.39 -8.46
C ALA A 126 0.05 7.88 -9.71
N ARG A 127 0.49 8.26 -10.92
CA ARG A 127 -0.06 7.74 -12.18
C ARG A 127 0.17 6.25 -12.30
N LEU A 128 1.38 5.80 -12.02
CA LEU A 128 1.76 4.40 -12.09
C LEU A 128 0.91 3.54 -11.15
N TYR A 129 0.70 4.05 -9.94
CA TYR A 129 0.00 3.34 -8.88
C TYR A 129 -1.52 3.32 -9.05
N THR A 130 -2.12 4.50 -9.24
CA THR A 130 -3.59 4.67 -9.24
C THR A 130 -4.20 4.76 -10.64
N GLY A 131 -3.37 4.83 -11.69
CA GLY A 131 -3.78 5.14 -13.06
C GLY A 131 -4.00 6.64 -13.33
N SER A 132 -3.86 7.52 -12.32
CA SER A 132 -4.05 8.97 -12.49
C SER A 132 -3.24 9.80 -11.49
N ALA A 133 -2.85 11.03 -11.84
CA ALA A 133 -2.19 11.95 -10.91
C ALA A 133 -3.15 13.03 -10.39
N ARG A 134 -4.01 12.65 -9.45
CA ARG A 134 -4.93 13.62 -8.81
C ARG A 134 -4.13 14.58 -7.93
N LYS A 135 -4.32 15.90 -8.12
CA LYS A 135 -3.55 16.96 -7.44
C LYS A 135 -3.46 16.77 -5.92
N TYR A 136 -4.59 16.46 -5.27
CA TYR A 136 -4.61 16.28 -3.81
C TYR A 136 -3.85 15.03 -3.36
N TYR A 137 -4.03 13.89 -4.05
CA TYR A 137 -3.30 12.66 -3.78
C TYR A 137 -1.80 12.86 -3.91
N VAL A 138 -1.35 13.46 -5.02
CA VAL A 138 0.06 13.79 -5.27
C VAL A 138 0.63 14.69 -4.16
N SER A 139 -0.16 15.65 -3.66
CA SER A 139 0.30 16.53 -2.58
C SER A 139 0.48 15.81 -1.24
N VAL A 140 -0.34 14.79 -0.95
CA VAL A 140 -0.18 13.96 0.26
C VAL A 140 1.00 13.01 0.08
N LEU A 141 1.15 12.42 -1.11
CA LEU A 141 2.27 11.54 -1.45
C LEU A 141 3.62 12.26 -1.32
N ALA A 142 3.76 13.46 -1.89
CA ALA A 142 4.98 14.26 -1.78
C ALA A 142 5.32 14.60 -0.32
N LYS A 143 4.30 14.88 0.52
CA LYS A 143 4.52 15.09 1.97
C LYS A 143 5.01 13.81 2.65
N ALA A 144 4.40 12.67 2.35
CA ALA A 144 4.85 11.39 2.88
C ALA A 144 6.31 11.10 2.48
N GLU A 145 6.68 11.36 1.22
CA GLU A 145 8.07 11.21 0.75
C GLU A 145 9.05 12.08 1.53
N THR A 146 8.71 13.35 1.81
CA THR A 146 9.58 14.24 2.61
C THR A 146 9.68 13.81 4.07
N MET A 147 8.66 13.16 4.63
CA MET A 147 8.70 12.63 5.99
C MET A 147 9.66 11.44 6.08
N TRP A 148 9.59 10.54 5.10
CA TRP A 148 10.51 9.40 5.01
C TRP A 148 11.94 9.83 4.72
N ASP A 149 12.14 10.93 3.97
CA ASP A 149 13.45 11.53 3.75
C ASP A 149 14.11 12.07 5.03
N LYS A 150 13.31 12.50 6.01
CA LYS A 150 13.82 12.98 7.30
C LYS A 150 13.97 11.88 8.33
N SER A 151 13.68 10.63 7.97
CA SER A 151 13.75 9.50 8.91
C SER A 151 15.22 9.14 9.20
N PRO A 152 15.61 8.96 10.47
CA PRO A 152 16.99 8.60 10.84
C PRO A 152 17.42 7.21 10.33
N ASN A 153 16.51 6.38 9.83
CA ASN A 153 16.80 5.05 9.27
C ASN A 153 17.38 5.05 7.84
N LYS A 154 17.88 6.19 7.34
CA LYS A 154 18.49 6.29 5.98
C LYS A 154 19.69 5.37 5.75
N GLY A 155 20.32 4.83 6.81
CA GLY A 155 21.53 4.01 6.71
C GLY A 155 21.33 2.54 6.27
N ILE A 156 20.12 2.12 5.88
CA ILE A 156 19.84 0.75 5.43
C ILE A 156 19.07 0.76 4.08
N GLU A 157 19.47 1.63 3.16
CA GLU A 157 19.17 1.40 1.74
C GLU A 157 20.16 0.36 1.24
N THR A 158 19.76 -0.91 1.24
CA THR A 158 20.51 -1.95 0.53
C THR A 158 20.20 -1.82 -0.95
N ASP A 159 21.18 -1.34 -1.72
CA ASP A 159 21.20 -1.42 -3.18
C ASP A 159 21.19 -2.89 -3.59
N ALA A 160 20.00 -3.47 -3.69
CA ALA A 160 19.81 -4.80 -4.26
C ALA A 160 19.62 -4.63 -5.76
N GLU A 161 20.71 -4.79 -6.50
CA GLU A 161 20.73 -5.09 -7.95
C GLU A 161 19.98 -6.39 -8.27
#